data_AF-A0A497GVZ4-F1
#
_entry.id   AF-A0A497GVZ4-F1
#
_cell.length_a   1.000
_cell.length_b   1.000
_cell.length_c   1.000
_cell.angle_alpha   90.00
_cell.angle_beta   90.00
_cell.angle_gamma   90.00
#
_symmetry.space_group_name_H-M   'P 1'
#
loop_
_entity.id
_entity.type
_entity.pdbx_description
1 polymer ?
#
loop_
_entity_poly.entity_id
_entity_poly.type
_entity_poly.pdbx_seq_one_letter_code
_entity_poly.pdbx_strand_id
1 'polypeptide(L)'
;MNTNSRFFTQVVLASRSLCNIDIDWSQHQNDLIRLPLNVDLFPVWFKKDSFVYTEQNIATLISKYAKYFDLWWDPEQISVFEYSKDLCIHCYEHFPKWWNAEEFNYSQSEYLLICWDYKEIWMDNNPHLKPSPQLLQQLILHFSDKFDEWWNPDWYYVRGGLLFVSLLAKHCYEHFDKWWIPSKLDKRHWNLNETDVIALMNYCPEHFDKWKQFLPECIYDEDILEWVAQNHPESLPDMLPDVVDLRTLLTLLENDVPLDEKIIVDNYCEDFIRLVSLLDNETLKKLTNEVLDKKGARVEKFVKELIRRDLYMSTDYTRFSPEEFKWDEGTIVLLTEFADYFDIWWCSDTFPWYRHSKDLCKYLPNKFHEWWNPLKFNDKHYWALIKYCKDYIHVWGNVVFGKFSTYLRDLDEATLERLKLISILDGIEYNNR
;
A
#
# COMPACT_ATOMS: atom_id res chain seq x y z
N MET A 1 51.15 34.22 8.46
CA MET A 1 51.96 33.58 7.41
C MET A 1 52.71 32.39 8.01
N ASN A 2 52.39 31.19 7.49
CA ASN A 2 53.19 29.95 7.48
C ASN A 2 53.75 29.33 8.78
N THR A 3 52.87 28.70 9.56
CA THR A 3 53.24 27.52 10.38
C THR A 3 52.90 26.19 9.68
N ASN A 4 51.85 26.16 8.84
CA ASN A 4 51.46 24.94 8.10
C ASN A 4 52.43 24.54 6.97
N SER A 5 53.15 25.49 6.36
CA SER A 5 54.13 25.18 5.30
C SER A 5 55.39 24.47 5.82
N ARG A 6 55.82 24.73 7.07
CA ARG A 6 57.00 24.07 7.66
C ARG A 6 56.72 22.62 8.07
N PHE A 7 55.50 22.34 8.55
CA PHE A 7 55.11 20.97 8.91
C PHE A 7 55.00 20.09 7.65
N PHE A 8 54.40 20.60 6.58
CA PHE A 8 54.28 19.88 5.31
C PHE A 8 55.64 19.61 4.65
N THR A 9 56.57 20.58 4.71
CA THR A 9 57.92 20.42 4.13
C THR A 9 58.76 19.40 4.90
N GLN A 10 58.62 19.32 6.23
CA GLN A 10 59.33 18.31 7.03
C GLN A 10 58.77 16.90 6.84
N VAL A 11 57.45 16.75 6.66
CA VAL A 11 56.83 15.45 6.36
C VAL A 11 57.22 14.95 4.96
N VAL A 12 57.27 15.84 3.96
CA VAL A 12 57.73 15.48 2.60
C VAL A 12 59.21 15.10 2.57
N LEU A 13 60.07 15.81 3.33
CA LEU A 13 61.50 15.47 3.41
C LEU A 13 61.77 14.20 4.23
N ALA A 14 60.96 13.91 5.26
CA ALA A 14 61.03 12.64 5.98
C ALA A 14 60.55 11.46 5.12
N SER A 15 59.51 11.65 4.30
CA SER A 15 58.98 10.59 3.42
C SER A 15 60.02 10.09 2.40
N ARG A 16 60.84 10.98 1.83
CA ARG A 16 61.93 10.60 0.89
C ARG A 16 63.07 9.83 1.56
N SER A 17 63.25 9.96 2.87
CA SER A 17 64.28 9.23 3.62
C SER A 17 63.78 7.89 4.19
N LEU A 18 62.47 7.64 4.16
CA LEU A 18 61.82 6.44 4.69
C LEU A 18 61.57 5.36 3.63
N CYS A 19 61.69 5.67 2.34
CA CYS A 19 61.48 4.71 1.25
C CYS A 19 62.45 3.52 1.25
N ASN A 20 63.57 3.60 1.98
CA ASN A 20 64.63 2.59 2.01
C ASN A 20 64.81 1.92 3.38
N ILE A 21 63.88 2.12 4.31
CA ILE A 21 64.01 1.58 5.66
C ILE A 21 63.00 0.45 5.85
N ASP A 22 63.52 -0.77 5.85
CA ASP A 22 62.82 -2.02 6.13
C ASP A 22 62.63 -2.15 7.65
N ILE A 23 61.76 -1.30 8.22
CA ILE A 23 61.37 -1.36 9.63
C ILE A 23 59.96 -1.94 9.71
N ASP A 24 59.83 -2.96 10.54
CA ASP A 24 58.59 -3.60 10.93
C ASP A 24 57.78 -2.63 11.82
N TRP A 25 56.92 -1.82 11.19
CA TRP A 25 56.10 -0.83 11.89
C TRP A 25 54.94 -1.53 12.59
N SER A 26 54.65 -1.13 13.83
CA SER A 26 53.41 -1.56 14.49
C SER A 26 52.18 -1.03 13.72
N GLN A 27 51.08 -1.78 13.71
CA GLN A 27 49.83 -1.41 13.05
C GLN A 27 49.39 0.03 13.39
N HIS A 28 49.51 0.41 14.67
CA HIS A 28 49.18 1.75 15.16
C HIS A 28 50.02 2.88 14.54
N GLN A 29 51.31 2.63 14.27
CA GLN A 29 52.20 3.61 13.65
C GLN A 29 51.95 3.73 12.14
N ASN A 30 51.59 2.63 11.47
CA ASN A 30 51.15 2.67 10.08
C ASN A 30 49.87 3.52 9.95
N ASP A 31 48.92 3.35 10.86
CA ASP A 31 47.65 4.08 10.83
C ASP A 31 47.87 5.59 11.07
N LEU A 32 48.71 5.98 12.04
CA LEU A 32 49.03 7.38 12.37
C LEU A 32 49.83 8.13 11.29
N ILE A 33 50.71 7.44 10.57
CA ILE A 33 51.57 8.05 9.54
C ILE A 33 50.86 8.13 8.19
N ARG A 34 49.96 7.20 7.87
CA ARG A 34 49.36 7.09 6.51
C ARG A 34 48.10 7.93 6.33
N LEU A 35 47.38 8.26 7.40
CA LEU A 35 46.13 9.03 7.35
C LEU A 35 46.23 10.46 6.76
N PRO A 36 47.35 11.20 6.87
CA PRO A 36 47.53 12.51 6.23
C PRO A 36 48.44 12.50 4.99
N LEU A 37 48.95 11.34 4.55
CA LEU A 37 49.85 11.31 3.39
C LEU A 37 49.07 11.57 2.10
N ASN A 38 49.55 12.57 1.35
CA ASN A 38 49.01 12.98 0.07
C ASN A 38 48.71 11.73 -0.79
N VAL A 39 47.48 11.65 -1.28
CA VAL A 39 46.98 10.57 -2.15
C VAL A 39 47.95 10.34 -3.33
N ASP A 40 48.70 11.34 -3.75
CA ASP A 40 49.69 11.25 -4.84
C ASP A 40 50.90 10.36 -4.55
N LEU A 41 51.20 10.03 -3.29
CA LEU A 41 52.31 9.15 -2.93
C LEU A 41 51.90 7.68 -2.77
N PHE A 42 50.62 7.35 -2.90
CA PHE A 42 50.11 5.98 -2.71
C PHE A 42 50.89 4.91 -3.49
N PRO A 43 51.20 5.08 -4.80
CA PRO A 43 51.94 4.06 -5.54
C PRO A 43 53.38 3.83 -5.04
N VAL A 44 53.95 4.77 -4.28
CA VAL A 44 55.33 4.69 -3.80
C VAL A 44 55.41 3.87 -2.52
N TRP A 45 54.42 4.00 -1.63
CA TRP A 45 54.45 3.34 -0.32
C TRP A 45 53.56 2.09 -0.24
N PHE A 46 52.55 1.97 -1.09
CA PHE A 46 51.67 0.80 -1.07
C PHE A 46 52.41 -0.41 -1.63
N LYS A 47 52.52 -1.46 -0.81
CA LYS A 47 53.08 -2.75 -1.19
C LYS A 47 52.02 -3.81 -0.95
N LYS A 48 51.43 -4.32 -2.04
CA LYS A 48 50.30 -5.26 -2.02
C LYS A 48 50.58 -6.48 -1.13
N ASP A 49 51.74 -7.11 -1.33
CA ASP A 49 52.13 -8.36 -0.65
C ASP A 49 52.37 -8.23 0.86
N SER A 50 52.54 -7.00 1.36
CA SER A 50 52.75 -6.73 2.80
C SER A 50 51.58 -5.97 3.43
N PHE A 51 50.49 -5.76 2.70
CA PHE A 51 49.34 -5.00 3.18
C PHE A 51 48.39 -5.91 3.96
N VAL A 52 47.94 -5.46 5.15
CA VAL A 52 46.97 -6.18 5.97
C VAL A 52 45.57 -5.69 5.62
N TYR A 53 44.78 -6.53 4.97
CA TYR A 53 43.40 -6.25 4.56
C TYR A 53 42.42 -6.40 5.73
N THR A 54 42.44 -5.44 6.66
CA THR A 54 41.37 -5.30 7.67
C THR A 54 40.16 -4.58 7.06
N GLU A 55 38.98 -4.73 7.67
CA GLU A 55 37.76 -4.04 7.23
C GLU A 55 37.96 -2.52 7.09
N GLN A 56 38.55 -1.89 8.10
CA GLN A 56 38.85 -0.46 8.10
C GLN A 56 39.84 -0.07 6.98
N ASN A 57 40.82 -0.94 6.70
CA ASN A 57 41.80 -0.70 5.65
C ASN A 57 41.17 -0.84 4.25
N ILE A 58 40.32 -1.85 4.04
CA ILE A 58 39.58 -2.04 2.77
C ILE A 58 38.67 -0.84 2.52
N ALA A 59 37.85 -0.44 3.50
CA ALA A 59 36.99 0.73 3.38
C ALA A 59 37.78 2.00 3.04
N THR A 60 38.99 2.15 3.60
CA THR A 60 39.89 3.26 3.29
C THR A 60 40.45 3.17 1.86
N LEU A 61 40.85 1.98 1.40
CA LEU A 61 41.31 1.75 0.03
C LEU A 61 40.23 2.12 -0.99
N ILE A 62 39.01 1.61 -0.79
CA ILE A 62 37.86 1.87 -1.65
C ILE A 62 37.53 3.36 -1.69
N SER A 63 37.33 3.99 -0.53
CA SER A 63 36.84 5.38 -0.48
C SER A 63 37.87 6.45 -0.84
N LYS A 64 39.16 6.24 -0.52
CA LYS A 64 40.21 7.28 -0.68
C LYS A 64 41.18 7.00 -1.82
N TYR A 65 41.33 5.75 -2.23
CA TYR A 65 42.37 5.32 -3.17
C TYR A 65 41.80 4.61 -4.40
N ALA A 66 40.53 4.82 -4.72
CA ALA A 66 39.88 4.31 -5.93
C ALA A 66 40.68 4.58 -7.21
N LYS A 67 41.32 5.75 -7.36
CA LYS A 67 42.14 6.08 -8.54
C LYS A 67 43.37 5.16 -8.75
N TYR A 68 43.72 4.36 -7.75
CA TYR A 68 44.81 3.38 -7.80
C TYR A 68 44.32 1.95 -7.64
N PHE A 69 43.06 1.69 -8.01
CA PHE A 69 42.41 0.40 -7.89
C PHE A 69 43.31 -0.79 -8.28
N ASP A 70 43.98 -0.69 -9.43
CA ASP A 70 44.84 -1.74 -9.96
C ASP A 70 46.05 -2.11 -9.08
N LEU A 71 46.46 -1.22 -8.17
CA LEU A 71 47.56 -1.50 -7.27
C LEU A 71 47.13 -2.31 -6.05
N TRP A 72 45.91 -2.08 -5.55
CA TRP A 72 45.46 -2.64 -4.28
C TRP A 72 44.34 -3.67 -4.42
N TRP A 73 43.64 -3.73 -5.55
CA TRP A 73 42.57 -4.70 -5.75
C TRP A 73 43.11 -6.12 -5.67
N ASP A 74 42.50 -6.91 -4.79
CA ASP A 74 42.83 -8.30 -4.58
C ASP A 74 41.54 -9.09 -4.33
N PRO A 75 41.02 -9.82 -5.33
CA PRO A 75 39.77 -10.54 -5.19
C PRO A 75 39.86 -11.71 -4.18
N GLU A 76 41.07 -12.18 -3.84
CA GLU A 76 41.24 -13.23 -2.82
C GLU A 76 41.20 -12.65 -1.39
N GLN A 77 41.43 -11.34 -1.23
CA GLN A 77 41.47 -10.66 0.07
C GLN A 77 40.26 -9.75 0.32
N ILE A 78 39.59 -9.30 -0.74
CA ILE A 78 38.49 -8.34 -0.66
C ILE A 78 37.19 -9.00 -1.12
N SER A 79 36.30 -9.23 -0.17
CA SER A 79 34.97 -9.80 -0.42
C SER A 79 34.10 -8.83 -1.22
N VAL A 80 33.74 -9.19 -2.45
CA VAL A 80 32.76 -8.42 -3.24
C VAL A 80 31.42 -8.34 -2.50
N PHE A 81 31.02 -9.40 -1.80
CA PHE A 81 29.76 -9.44 -1.04
C PHE A 81 29.71 -8.37 0.05
N GLU A 82 30.76 -8.24 0.85
CA GLU A 82 30.78 -7.31 1.99
C GLU A 82 30.85 -5.85 1.54
N TYR A 83 31.57 -5.58 0.45
CA TYR A 83 31.85 -4.21 -0.03
C TYR A 83 31.11 -3.84 -1.32
N SER A 84 30.09 -4.60 -1.72
CA SER A 84 29.34 -4.39 -2.97
C SER A 84 28.90 -2.94 -3.15
N LYS A 85 28.25 -2.36 -2.13
CA LYS A 85 27.84 -0.95 -2.11
C LYS A 85 29.02 0.01 -2.29
N ASP A 86 30.09 -0.15 -1.51
CA ASP A 86 31.21 0.80 -1.52
C ASP A 86 31.99 0.72 -2.84
N LEU A 87 32.13 -0.48 -3.41
CA LEU A 87 32.71 -0.70 -4.74
C LEU A 87 31.89 -0.03 -5.83
N CYS A 88 30.56 -0.13 -5.80
CA CYS A 88 29.68 0.61 -6.70
C CYS A 88 29.86 2.13 -6.57
N ILE A 89 29.91 2.66 -5.34
CA ILE A 89 29.96 4.11 -5.12
C ILE A 89 31.31 4.70 -5.52
N HIS A 90 32.39 4.06 -5.10
CA HIS A 90 33.73 4.64 -5.19
C HIS A 90 34.58 4.07 -6.31
N CYS A 91 34.28 2.87 -6.80
CA CYS A 91 35.11 2.13 -7.77
C CYS A 91 34.34 1.75 -9.04
N TYR A 92 33.28 2.47 -9.39
CA TYR A 92 32.46 2.20 -10.59
C TYR A 92 33.29 2.22 -11.90
N GLU A 93 34.29 3.09 -12.02
CA GLU A 93 35.19 3.13 -13.19
C GLU A 93 35.97 1.81 -13.40
N HIS A 94 36.07 0.99 -12.37
CA HIS A 94 36.74 -0.31 -12.39
C HIS A 94 35.78 -1.49 -12.32
N PHE A 95 34.48 -1.27 -12.55
CA PHE A 95 33.42 -2.29 -12.47
C PHE A 95 33.78 -3.62 -13.14
N PRO A 96 34.30 -3.67 -14.39
CA PRO A 96 34.62 -4.94 -15.04
C PRO A 96 35.70 -5.77 -14.33
N LYS A 97 36.50 -5.17 -13.43
CA LYS A 97 37.60 -5.84 -12.72
C LYS A 97 37.18 -6.48 -11.41
N TRP A 98 36.21 -5.89 -10.72
CA TRP A 98 35.74 -6.40 -9.43
C TRP A 98 34.38 -7.08 -9.50
N TRP A 99 33.62 -6.86 -10.57
CA TRP A 99 32.31 -7.46 -10.72
C TRP A 99 32.40 -8.99 -10.70
N ASN A 100 31.63 -9.58 -9.79
CA ASN A 100 31.42 -11.02 -9.71
C ASN A 100 29.94 -11.26 -9.37
N ALA A 101 29.18 -11.81 -10.31
CA ALA A 101 27.75 -12.04 -10.15
C ALA A 101 27.42 -13.09 -9.06
N GLU A 102 28.34 -14.01 -8.76
CA GLU A 102 28.12 -15.04 -7.73
C GLU A 102 28.38 -14.51 -6.32
N GLU A 103 29.22 -13.47 -6.19
CA GLU A 103 29.62 -12.89 -4.91
C GLU A 103 28.92 -11.57 -4.59
N PHE A 104 28.30 -10.91 -5.57
CA PHE A 104 27.65 -9.62 -5.35
C PHE A 104 26.49 -9.74 -4.35
N ASN A 105 26.41 -8.78 -3.41
CA ASN A 105 25.35 -8.72 -2.44
C ASN A 105 24.08 -8.09 -3.02
N TYR A 106 23.19 -8.94 -3.56
CA TYR A 106 21.93 -8.50 -4.19
C TYR A 106 20.94 -7.79 -3.26
N SER A 107 21.14 -7.85 -1.93
CA SER A 107 20.37 -6.99 -1.00
C SER A 107 20.69 -5.50 -1.18
N GLN A 108 21.80 -5.19 -1.85
CA GLN A 108 22.29 -3.86 -2.20
C GLN A 108 22.27 -3.63 -3.74
N SER A 109 21.39 -4.33 -4.46
CA SER A 109 21.36 -4.29 -5.93
C SER A 109 21.00 -2.92 -6.51
N GLU A 110 20.38 -2.02 -5.75
CA GLU A 110 20.11 -0.64 -6.14
C GLU A 110 21.40 0.16 -6.42
N TYR A 111 22.54 -0.19 -5.82
CA TYR A 111 23.80 0.51 -6.08
C TYR A 111 24.40 0.18 -7.46
N LEU A 112 23.93 -0.88 -8.13
CA LEU A 112 24.35 -1.19 -9.51
C LEU A 112 23.97 -0.08 -10.51
N LEU A 113 23.01 0.77 -10.16
CA LEU A 113 22.64 1.93 -10.97
C LEU A 113 23.75 2.97 -11.07
N ILE A 114 24.68 3.02 -10.11
CA ILE A 114 25.89 3.86 -10.21
C ILE A 114 26.81 3.33 -11.33
N CYS A 115 26.73 2.03 -11.60
CA CYS A 115 27.50 1.33 -12.63
C CYS A 115 26.68 1.15 -13.92
N TRP A 116 25.81 2.10 -14.24
CA TRP A 116 24.89 2.02 -15.39
C TRP A 116 25.62 1.85 -16.73
N ASP A 117 26.77 2.49 -16.90
CA ASP A 117 27.58 2.38 -18.12
C ASP A 117 28.05 0.94 -18.37
N TYR A 118 27.98 0.07 -17.35
CA TYR A 118 28.31 -1.34 -17.39
C TYR A 118 27.08 -2.25 -17.31
N LYS A 119 25.88 -1.75 -17.61
CA LYS A 119 24.63 -2.52 -17.53
C LYS A 119 24.65 -3.85 -18.29
N GLU A 120 25.28 -3.91 -19.45
CA GLU A 120 25.41 -5.14 -20.25
C GLU A 120 26.16 -6.25 -19.48
N ILE A 121 27.05 -5.87 -18.55
CA ILE A 121 27.81 -6.82 -17.73
C ILE A 121 26.92 -7.41 -16.63
N TRP A 122 26.15 -6.57 -15.92
CA TRP A 122 25.41 -7.02 -14.74
C TRP A 122 23.94 -7.39 -15.01
N MET A 123 23.38 -6.96 -16.13
CA MET A 123 22.01 -7.30 -16.55
C MET A 123 21.97 -8.56 -17.41
N ASP A 124 22.76 -8.63 -18.49
CA ASP A 124 22.59 -9.67 -19.51
C ASP A 124 23.21 -11.02 -19.11
N ASN A 125 24.21 -11.02 -18.22
CA ASN A 125 24.97 -12.20 -17.84
C ASN A 125 24.68 -12.73 -16.43
N ASN A 126 23.55 -12.35 -15.85
CA ASN A 126 23.30 -12.57 -14.43
C ASN A 126 22.04 -13.39 -14.14
N PRO A 127 22.14 -14.73 -14.10
CA PRO A 127 21.00 -15.59 -13.76
C PRO A 127 20.53 -15.42 -12.31
N HIS A 128 21.33 -14.78 -11.45
CA HIS A 128 21.02 -14.54 -10.05
C HIS A 128 20.35 -13.19 -9.80
N LEU A 129 20.37 -12.27 -10.78
CA LEU A 129 19.74 -10.97 -10.63
C LEU A 129 18.22 -11.13 -10.54
N LYS A 130 17.73 -11.07 -9.31
CA LYS A 130 16.31 -10.88 -8.99
C LYS A 130 16.17 -9.47 -8.42
N PRO A 131 15.90 -8.46 -9.25
CA PRO A 131 15.91 -7.06 -8.82
C PRO A 131 15.17 -6.87 -7.50
N SER A 132 15.78 -6.18 -6.53
CA SER A 132 15.08 -5.79 -5.32
C SER A 132 13.94 -4.83 -5.69
N PRO A 133 12.88 -4.73 -4.86
CA PRO A 133 11.86 -3.71 -5.05
C PRO A 133 12.45 -2.29 -5.14
N GLN A 134 13.51 -2.02 -4.38
CA GLN A 134 14.24 -0.76 -4.40
C GLN A 134 14.93 -0.52 -5.75
N LEU A 135 15.62 -1.52 -6.30
CA LEU A 135 16.24 -1.41 -7.63
C LEU A 135 15.19 -1.14 -8.71
N LEU A 136 14.06 -1.87 -8.72
CA LEU A 136 12.97 -1.63 -9.69
C LEU A 136 12.39 -0.22 -9.56
N GLN A 137 12.13 0.24 -8.33
CA GLN A 137 11.66 1.59 -8.09
C GLN A 137 12.63 2.65 -8.63
N GLN A 138 13.93 2.48 -8.38
CA GLN A 138 14.95 3.41 -8.86
C GLN A 138 15.10 3.39 -10.40
N LEU A 139 14.99 2.23 -11.03
CA LEU A 139 14.94 2.10 -12.50
C LEU A 139 13.75 2.89 -13.08
N ILE A 140 12.56 2.76 -12.48
CA ILE A 140 11.36 3.46 -12.93
C ILE A 140 11.49 4.98 -12.72
N LEU A 141 12.04 5.43 -11.58
CA LEU A 141 12.11 6.85 -11.24
C LEU A 141 13.21 7.61 -11.99
N HIS A 142 14.35 6.97 -12.25
CA HIS A 142 15.55 7.66 -12.73
C HIS A 142 16.03 7.21 -14.10
N PHE A 143 15.50 6.10 -14.63
CA PHE A 143 15.91 5.53 -15.91
C PHE A 143 14.70 5.23 -16.82
N SER A 144 13.58 5.95 -16.65
CA SER A 144 12.40 5.76 -17.49
C SER A 144 12.65 6.14 -18.96
N ASP A 145 13.55 7.09 -19.23
CA ASP A 145 14.00 7.45 -20.58
C ASP A 145 14.77 6.32 -21.29
N LYS A 146 15.24 5.34 -20.51
CA LYS A 146 15.94 4.13 -20.97
C LYS A 146 15.15 2.87 -20.72
N PHE A 147 13.82 2.96 -20.62
CA PHE A 147 12.93 1.85 -20.31
C PHE A 147 13.24 0.58 -21.12
N ASP A 148 13.45 0.72 -22.43
CA ASP A 148 13.71 -0.40 -23.34
C ASP A 148 15.05 -1.11 -23.09
N GLU A 149 15.98 -0.46 -22.40
CA GLU A 149 17.28 -1.05 -22.05
C GLU A 149 17.20 -1.95 -20.83
N TRP A 150 16.25 -1.71 -19.92
CA TRP A 150 16.17 -2.43 -18.65
C TRP A 150 14.91 -3.24 -18.42
N TRP A 151 13.85 -2.97 -19.19
CA TRP A 151 12.59 -3.64 -18.99
C TRP A 151 12.70 -5.15 -19.26
N ASN A 152 12.44 -5.92 -18.20
CA ASN A 152 12.27 -7.36 -18.29
C ASN A 152 10.97 -7.75 -17.58
N PRO A 153 9.95 -8.23 -18.31
CA PRO A 153 8.67 -8.56 -17.69
C PRO A 153 8.77 -9.72 -16.70
N ASP A 154 9.74 -10.63 -16.86
CA ASP A 154 9.92 -11.73 -15.91
C ASP A 154 10.43 -11.23 -14.55
N TRP A 155 11.26 -10.19 -14.53
CA TRP A 155 11.70 -9.57 -13.28
C TRP A 155 10.56 -8.92 -12.51
N TYR A 156 9.67 -8.27 -13.24
CA TYR A 156 8.57 -7.50 -12.69
C TYR A 156 7.46 -8.37 -12.10
N TYR A 157 6.98 -9.34 -12.90
CA TYR A 157 5.81 -10.14 -12.52
C TYR A 157 6.12 -11.22 -11.49
N VAL A 158 7.36 -11.71 -11.40
CA VAL A 158 7.77 -12.66 -10.35
C VAL A 158 7.67 -12.05 -8.94
N ARG A 159 7.77 -10.72 -8.81
CA ARG A 159 7.70 -10.01 -7.52
C ARG A 159 6.37 -9.30 -7.28
N GLY A 160 5.30 -9.77 -7.91
CA GLY A 160 3.94 -9.36 -7.57
C GLY A 160 3.39 -8.19 -8.38
N GLY A 161 4.10 -7.70 -9.42
CA GLY A 161 3.60 -6.95 -10.59
C GLY A 161 2.74 -5.69 -10.40
N LEU A 162 1.98 -5.51 -9.33
CA LEU A 162 1.15 -4.34 -9.08
C LEU A 162 1.86 -3.32 -8.19
N LEU A 163 2.90 -3.74 -7.45
CA LEU A 163 3.61 -2.90 -6.48
C LEU A 163 4.14 -1.58 -7.09
N PHE A 164 4.34 -1.55 -8.41
CA PHE A 164 4.84 -0.37 -9.11
C PHE A 164 3.92 0.09 -10.22
N VAL A 165 2.64 -0.31 -10.27
CA VAL A 165 1.74 0.12 -11.35
C VAL A 165 1.59 1.63 -11.34
N SER A 166 1.32 2.23 -10.18
CA SER A 166 1.28 3.69 -10.06
C SER A 166 2.58 4.40 -10.50
N LEU A 167 3.74 3.82 -10.21
CA LEU A 167 5.04 4.35 -10.64
C LEU A 167 5.27 4.19 -12.15
N LEU A 168 4.95 3.03 -12.72
CA LEU A 168 5.05 2.77 -14.15
C LEU A 168 4.09 3.62 -14.96
N ALA A 169 2.85 3.78 -14.50
CA ALA A 169 1.89 4.68 -15.10
C ALA A 169 2.46 6.11 -15.08
N LYS A 170 2.94 6.59 -13.94
CA LYS A 170 3.46 7.95 -13.83
C LYS A 170 4.71 8.24 -14.66
N HIS A 171 5.67 7.31 -14.68
CA HIS A 171 7.01 7.58 -15.23
C HIS A 171 7.29 6.88 -16.57
N CYS A 172 6.51 5.85 -16.90
CA CYS A 172 6.72 4.98 -18.08
C CYS A 172 5.44 4.83 -18.92
N TYR A 173 4.50 5.79 -18.88
CA TYR A 173 3.23 5.70 -19.64
C TYR A 173 3.45 5.52 -21.15
N GLU A 174 4.48 6.14 -21.73
CA GLU A 174 4.82 5.99 -23.16
C GLU A 174 5.12 4.53 -23.56
N HIS A 175 5.42 3.67 -22.58
CA HIS A 175 5.70 2.26 -22.73
C HIS A 175 4.58 1.34 -22.19
N PHE A 176 3.36 1.86 -22.00
CA PHE A 176 2.22 1.12 -21.43
C PHE A 176 2.08 -0.29 -22.01
N ASP A 177 2.12 -0.42 -23.33
CA ASP A 177 1.93 -1.71 -24.01
C ASP A 177 3.05 -2.74 -23.76
N LYS A 178 4.21 -2.30 -23.26
CA LYS A 178 5.33 -3.17 -22.91
C LYS A 178 5.25 -3.67 -21.48
N TRP A 179 4.85 -2.79 -20.54
CA TRP A 179 4.76 -3.16 -19.13
C TRP A 179 3.39 -3.61 -18.66
N TRP A 180 2.32 -3.28 -19.37
CA TRP A 180 0.99 -3.79 -19.11
C TRP A 180 0.74 -5.08 -19.89
N ILE A 181 1.02 -6.23 -19.27
CA ILE A 181 0.84 -7.56 -19.85
C ILE A 181 -0.26 -8.32 -19.10
N PRO A 182 -1.54 -8.18 -19.49
CA PRO A 182 -2.68 -8.82 -18.83
C PRO A 182 -2.56 -10.33 -18.64
N SER A 183 -1.89 -11.04 -19.55
CA SER A 183 -1.70 -12.50 -19.46
C SER A 183 -0.73 -12.92 -18.37
N LYS A 184 0.14 -12.01 -17.92
CA LYS A 184 0.98 -12.20 -16.73
C LYS A 184 0.27 -11.72 -15.48
N LEU A 185 -0.92 -11.10 -15.59
CA LEU A 185 -1.74 -10.68 -14.46
C LEU A 185 -2.63 -11.83 -13.94
N ASP A 186 -2.36 -12.40 -12.76
CA ASP A 186 -3.26 -13.41 -12.15
C ASP A 186 -4.52 -12.77 -11.59
N LYS A 187 -5.59 -12.79 -12.39
CA LYS A 187 -6.91 -12.25 -12.05
C LYS A 187 -7.47 -12.69 -10.70
N ARG A 188 -7.07 -13.85 -10.16
CA ARG A 188 -7.62 -14.35 -8.87
C ARG A 188 -7.06 -13.64 -7.66
N HIS A 189 -5.92 -12.98 -7.81
CA HIS A 189 -5.21 -12.37 -6.69
C HIS A 189 -5.06 -10.86 -6.87
N TRP A 190 -5.36 -10.32 -8.06
CA TRP A 190 -4.83 -9.03 -8.49
C TRP A 190 -5.97 -8.04 -8.78
N ASN A 191 -6.37 -7.31 -7.74
CA ASN A 191 -7.19 -6.10 -7.85
C ASN A 191 -6.28 -4.88 -7.74
N LEU A 192 -6.44 -3.92 -8.65
CA LEU A 192 -5.79 -2.61 -8.50
C LEU A 192 -6.27 -1.98 -7.20
N ASN A 193 -5.34 -1.48 -6.39
CA ASN A 193 -5.71 -0.60 -5.29
C ASN A 193 -6.08 0.78 -5.84
N GLU A 194 -6.76 1.59 -5.03
CA GLU A 194 -7.20 2.94 -5.38
C GLU A 194 -6.07 3.82 -5.93
N THR A 195 -4.87 3.74 -5.33
CA THR A 195 -3.70 4.53 -5.78
C THR A 195 -3.24 4.15 -7.19
N ASP A 196 -3.26 2.86 -7.52
CA ASP A 196 -2.92 2.38 -8.86
C ASP A 196 -3.97 2.79 -9.89
N VAL A 197 -5.26 2.74 -9.54
CA VAL A 197 -6.35 3.19 -10.42
C VAL A 197 -6.22 4.69 -10.70
N ILE A 198 -6.05 5.51 -9.67
CA ILE A 198 -5.86 6.97 -9.81
C ILE A 198 -4.65 7.28 -10.69
N ALA A 199 -3.55 6.55 -10.53
CA ALA A 199 -2.37 6.74 -11.37
C ALA A 199 -2.65 6.36 -12.84
N LEU A 200 -3.31 5.23 -13.09
CA LEU A 200 -3.69 4.82 -14.44
C LEU A 200 -4.65 5.82 -15.11
N MET A 201 -5.61 6.38 -14.37
CA MET A 201 -6.52 7.42 -14.88
C MET A 201 -5.78 8.70 -15.27
N ASN A 202 -4.83 9.12 -14.44
CA ASN A 202 -4.11 10.38 -14.65
C ASN A 202 -3.05 10.30 -15.75
N TYR A 203 -2.38 9.16 -15.89
CA TYR A 203 -1.21 9.04 -16.77
C TYR A 203 -1.41 8.08 -17.96
N CYS A 204 -2.42 7.20 -17.92
CA CYS A 204 -2.72 6.24 -18.99
C CYS A 204 -4.22 6.16 -19.34
N PRO A 205 -4.96 7.29 -19.45
CA PRO A 205 -6.40 7.27 -19.70
C PRO A 205 -6.76 6.65 -21.07
N GLU A 206 -5.92 6.82 -22.09
CA GLU A 206 -6.11 6.26 -23.42
C GLU A 206 -6.06 4.72 -23.47
N HIS A 207 -5.60 4.10 -22.38
CA HIS A 207 -5.51 2.66 -22.23
C HIS A 207 -6.59 2.07 -21.32
N PHE A 208 -7.64 2.82 -20.97
CA PHE A 208 -8.72 2.40 -20.08
C PHE A 208 -9.28 1.01 -20.41
N ASP A 209 -9.55 0.74 -21.69
CA ASP A 209 -10.07 -0.56 -22.14
C ASP A 209 -9.18 -1.76 -21.78
N LYS A 210 -7.86 -1.55 -21.62
CA LYS A 210 -6.91 -2.61 -21.28
C LYS A 210 -6.88 -2.90 -19.79
N TRP A 211 -7.03 -1.87 -18.96
CA TRP A 211 -6.87 -1.98 -17.51
C TRP A 211 -8.18 -2.02 -16.73
N LYS A 212 -9.32 -1.59 -17.29
CA LYS A 212 -10.62 -1.61 -16.62
C LYS A 212 -11.07 -2.99 -16.11
N GLN A 213 -10.65 -4.06 -16.78
CA GLN A 213 -10.94 -5.44 -16.37
C GLN A 213 -10.24 -5.88 -15.07
N PHE A 214 -9.32 -5.06 -14.53
CA PHE A 214 -8.58 -5.30 -13.28
C PHE A 214 -9.02 -4.35 -12.16
N LEU A 215 -10.06 -3.56 -12.41
CA LEU A 215 -10.71 -2.78 -11.38
C LEU A 215 -11.35 -3.73 -10.37
N PRO A 216 -11.31 -3.39 -9.06
CA PRO A 216 -12.03 -4.17 -8.07
C PRO A 216 -13.54 -4.15 -8.38
N GLU A 217 -14.23 -5.24 -8.06
CA GLU A 217 -15.68 -5.40 -8.30
C GLU A 217 -16.52 -4.27 -7.69
N CYS A 218 -16.01 -3.63 -6.64
CA CYS A 218 -16.60 -2.43 -6.06
C CYS A 218 -15.54 -1.33 -5.96
N ILE A 219 -15.69 -0.27 -6.75
CA ILE A 219 -14.98 0.99 -6.53
C ILE A 219 -15.93 1.91 -5.75
N TYR A 220 -15.54 2.26 -4.54
CA TYR A 220 -16.31 3.19 -3.68
C TYR A 220 -15.80 4.62 -3.75
N ASP A 221 -14.73 4.87 -4.51
CA ASP A 221 -14.14 6.19 -4.64
C ASP A 221 -14.96 7.03 -5.63
N GLU A 222 -15.52 8.14 -5.14
CA GLU A 222 -16.36 9.06 -5.90
C GLU A 222 -15.61 9.69 -7.07
N ASP A 223 -14.31 10.01 -6.91
CA ASP A 223 -13.51 10.67 -7.94
C ASP A 223 -13.25 9.71 -9.11
N ILE A 224 -13.07 8.41 -8.82
CA ILE A 224 -12.96 7.38 -9.85
C ILE A 224 -14.28 7.21 -10.61
N LEU A 225 -15.42 7.13 -9.91
CA LEU A 225 -16.73 6.98 -10.55
C LEU A 225 -17.09 8.22 -11.38
N GLU A 226 -16.83 9.42 -10.87
CA GLU A 226 -17.03 10.69 -11.57
C GLU A 226 -16.19 10.74 -12.85
N TRP A 227 -14.92 10.36 -12.77
CA TRP A 227 -14.04 10.32 -13.95
C TRP A 227 -14.51 9.29 -14.99
N VAL A 228 -14.92 8.09 -14.58
CA VAL A 228 -15.45 7.07 -15.50
C VAL A 228 -16.75 7.56 -16.14
N ALA A 229 -17.66 8.18 -15.38
CA ALA A 229 -18.89 8.73 -15.92
C ALA A 229 -18.63 9.82 -16.98
N GLN A 230 -17.60 10.65 -16.78
CA GLN A 230 -17.23 11.72 -17.72
C GLN A 230 -16.51 11.22 -18.97
N ASN A 231 -15.63 10.21 -18.84
CA ASN A 231 -14.74 9.79 -19.92
C ASN A 231 -15.15 8.49 -20.61
N HIS A 232 -15.84 7.60 -19.89
CA HIS A 232 -16.21 6.23 -20.31
C HIS A 232 -17.57 5.80 -19.74
N PRO A 233 -18.66 6.57 -19.98
CA PRO A 233 -19.98 6.31 -19.40
C PRO A 233 -20.53 4.91 -19.75
N GLU A 234 -20.12 4.32 -20.88
CA GLU A 234 -20.53 2.98 -21.30
C GLU A 234 -19.97 1.85 -20.42
N SER A 235 -18.87 2.10 -19.71
CA SER A 235 -18.23 1.13 -18.82
C SER A 235 -18.79 1.19 -17.39
N LEU A 236 -19.56 2.23 -17.08
CA LEU A 236 -20.05 2.48 -15.73
C LEU A 236 -21.05 1.44 -15.21
N PRO A 237 -22.02 0.93 -16.00
CA PRO A 237 -22.99 -0.06 -15.50
C PRO A 237 -22.34 -1.32 -14.91
N ASP A 238 -21.16 -1.71 -15.40
CA ASP A 238 -20.41 -2.87 -14.92
C ASP A 238 -19.60 -2.57 -13.64
N MET A 239 -19.48 -1.30 -13.26
CA MET A 239 -18.63 -0.80 -12.16
C MET A 239 -19.42 -0.26 -10.98
N LEU A 240 -20.73 -0.02 -11.13
CA LEU A 240 -21.52 0.59 -10.07
C LEU A 240 -21.69 -0.38 -8.90
N PRO A 241 -21.32 0.03 -7.67
CA PRO A 241 -21.71 -0.73 -6.49
C PRO A 241 -23.23 -0.78 -6.37
N ASP A 242 -23.75 -1.77 -5.63
CA ASP A 242 -25.19 -1.86 -5.28
C ASP A 242 -25.70 -0.57 -4.59
N VAL A 243 -24.78 0.17 -3.94
CA VAL A 243 -25.04 1.39 -3.18
C VAL A 243 -24.13 2.50 -3.71
N VAL A 244 -24.71 3.51 -4.36
CA VAL A 244 -24.03 4.66 -4.97
C VAL A 244 -24.50 5.90 -4.22
N ASP A 245 -23.58 6.78 -3.82
CA ASP A 245 -23.96 8.02 -3.15
C ASP A 245 -24.74 8.96 -4.09
N LEU A 246 -25.43 9.92 -3.48
CA LEU A 246 -26.30 10.86 -4.19
C LEU A 246 -25.54 11.76 -5.18
N ARG A 247 -24.31 12.19 -4.87
CA ARG A 247 -23.53 13.06 -5.76
C ARG A 247 -23.15 12.30 -7.01
N THR A 248 -22.61 11.09 -6.85
CA THR A 248 -22.29 10.21 -7.98
C THR A 248 -23.54 9.99 -8.83
N LEU A 249 -24.66 9.60 -8.22
CA LEU A 249 -25.91 9.35 -8.93
C LEU A 249 -26.41 10.57 -9.73
N LEU A 250 -26.28 11.78 -9.18
CA LEU A 250 -26.57 13.03 -9.92
C LEU A 250 -25.65 13.20 -11.14
N THR A 251 -24.35 12.99 -10.99
CA THR A 251 -23.40 13.01 -12.11
C THR A 251 -23.80 12.00 -13.19
N LEU A 252 -24.29 10.81 -12.81
CA LEU A 252 -24.71 9.79 -13.77
C LEU A 252 -25.93 10.24 -14.57
N LEU A 253 -26.90 10.84 -13.88
CA LEU A 253 -28.09 11.41 -14.51
C LEU A 253 -27.76 12.59 -15.42
N GLU A 254 -26.81 13.45 -15.03
CA GLU A 254 -26.36 14.58 -15.84
C GLU A 254 -25.65 14.14 -17.13
N ASN A 255 -25.05 12.95 -17.14
CA ASN A 255 -24.36 12.37 -18.30
C ASN A 255 -25.22 11.35 -19.07
N ASP A 256 -26.54 11.36 -18.87
CA ASP A 256 -27.51 10.46 -19.54
C ASP A 256 -27.19 8.95 -19.38
N VAL A 257 -26.54 8.57 -18.28
CA VAL A 257 -26.21 7.15 -18.01
C VAL A 257 -27.49 6.41 -17.58
N PRO A 258 -27.87 5.30 -18.25
CA PRO A 258 -29.03 4.52 -17.85
C PRO A 258 -28.76 3.83 -16.51
N LEU A 259 -29.57 4.15 -15.50
CA LEU A 259 -29.49 3.54 -14.17
C LEU A 259 -30.51 2.41 -14.03
N ASP A 260 -30.09 1.30 -13.40
CA ASP A 260 -31.00 0.23 -12.99
C ASP A 260 -31.96 0.77 -11.90
N GLU A 261 -33.25 0.50 -12.04
CA GLU A 261 -34.29 0.87 -11.07
C GLU A 261 -33.94 0.40 -9.66
N LYS A 262 -33.24 -0.73 -9.52
CA LYS A 262 -32.79 -1.27 -8.23
C LYS A 262 -31.72 -0.40 -7.56
N ILE A 263 -30.72 0.07 -8.30
CA ILE A 263 -29.66 0.98 -7.78
C ILE A 263 -30.30 2.26 -7.26
N ILE A 264 -31.31 2.74 -7.97
CA ILE A 264 -32.06 3.90 -7.56
C ILE A 264 -32.72 3.60 -6.21
N VAL A 265 -33.57 2.56 -6.11
CA VAL A 265 -34.40 2.25 -4.92
C VAL A 265 -33.63 2.04 -3.61
N ASP A 266 -32.44 1.45 -3.66
CA ASP A 266 -31.70 1.07 -2.44
C ASP A 266 -30.92 2.26 -1.80
N ASN A 267 -30.71 3.38 -2.52
CA ASN A 267 -29.88 4.52 -2.08
C ASN A 267 -30.65 5.72 -1.44
N TYR A 268 -31.96 5.60 -1.22
CA TYR A 268 -32.81 6.75 -0.87
C TYR A 268 -32.85 7.11 0.63
N CYS A 269 -32.01 8.08 1.00
CA CYS A 269 -32.21 8.97 2.16
C CYS A 269 -33.15 10.14 1.80
N GLU A 270 -33.74 10.81 2.82
CA GLU A 270 -34.65 11.98 2.64
C GLU A 270 -34.04 13.09 1.76
N ASP A 271 -32.71 13.24 1.77
CA ASP A 271 -31.98 14.24 1.01
C ASP A 271 -32.04 14.02 -0.52
N PHE A 272 -32.08 12.77 -0.97
CA PHE A 272 -32.22 12.43 -2.39
C PHE A 272 -33.59 12.87 -2.93
N ILE A 273 -34.65 12.59 -2.18
CA ILE A 273 -36.02 13.00 -2.54
C ILE A 273 -36.12 14.52 -2.66
N ARG A 274 -35.48 15.25 -1.73
CA ARG A 274 -35.41 16.72 -1.81
C ARG A 274 -34.67 17.19 -3.06
N LEU A 275 -33.52 16.61 -3.39
CA LEU A 275 -32.73 17.00 -4.56
C LEU A 275 -33.44 16.66 -5.88
N VAL A 276 -34.04 15.48 -5.98
CA VAL A 276 -34.81 15.08 -7.18
C VAL A 276 -36.08 15.90 -7.36
N SER A 277 -36.71 16.37 -6.29
CA SER A 277 -37.84 17.30 -6.38
C SER A 277 -37.48 18.64 -7.04
N LEU A 278 -36.19 19.00 -7.07
CA LEU A 278 -35.67 20.21 -7.70
C LEU A 278 -35.30 19.98 -9.18
N LEU A 279 -35.12 18.73 -9.61
CA LEU A 279 -34.82 18.40 -11.00
C LEU A 279 -36.10 18.33 -11.82
N ASP A 280 -36.14 19.03 -12.96
CA ASP A 280 -37.31 19.03 -13.86
C ASP A 280 -37.30 17.80 -14.79
N ASN A 281 -37.28 16.60 -14.21
CA ASN A 281 -37.31 15.34 -14.95
C ASN A 281 -38.57 14.56 -14.55
N GLU A 282 -39.54 14.45 -15.46
CA GLU A 282 -40.82 13.77 -15.22
C GLU A 282 -40.65 12.29 -14.82
N THR A 283 -39.68 11.60 -15.42
CA THR A 283 -39.42 10.18 -15.15
C THR A 283 -38.97 9.98 -13.70
N LEU A 284 -38.03 10.83 -13.25
CA LEU A 284 -37.55 10.85 -11.87
C LEU A 284 -38.64 11.23 -10.88
N LYS A 285 -39.47 12.25 -11.19
CA LYS A 285 -40.62 12.63 -10.36
C LYS A 285 -41.61 11.47 -10.18
N LYS A 286 -41.90 10.74 -11.26
CA LYS A 286 -42.80 9.58 -11.21
C LYS A 286 -42.21 8.45 -10.36
N LEU A 287 -40.95 8.10 -10.59
CA LEU A 287 -40.26 7.05 -9.82
C LEU A 287 -40.18 7.41 -8.33
N THR A 288 -39.86 8.68 -8.03
CA THR A 288 -39.81 9.21 -6.66
C THR A 288 -41.16 9.09 -5.97
N ASN A 289 -42.25 9.45 -6.63
CA ASN A 289 -43.59 9.35 -6.05
C ASN A 289 -44.01 7.89 -5.79
N GLU A 290 -43.74 6.97 -6.71
CA GLU A 290 -44.06 5.55 -6.51
C GLU A 290 -43.25 4.92 -5.37
N VAL A 291 -41.99 5.32 -5.22
CA VAL A 291 -41.12 4.89 -4.11
C VAL A 291 -41.57 5.52 -2.78
N LEU A 292 -41.92 6.80 -2.78
CA LEU A 292 -42.45 7.52 -1.62
C LEU A 292 -43.76 6.89 -1.12
N ASP A 293 -44.67 6.52 -2.02
CA ASP A 293 -45.93 5.87 -1.65
C ASP A 293 -45.69 4.49 -1.02
N LYS A 294 -44.79 3.68 -1.62
CA LYS A 294 -44.43 2.35 -1.09
C LYS A 294 -43.72 2.47 0.27
N LYS A 295 -42.77 3.39 0.42
CA LYS A 295 -42.02 3.62 1.68
C LYS A 295 -42.94 4.21 2.75
N GLY A 296 -43.79 5.17 2.39
CA GLY A 296 -44.80 5.75 3.28
C GLY A 296 -45.74 4.70 3.85
N ALA A 297 -46.28 3.82 3.00
CA ALA A 297 -47.12 2.70 3.46
C ALA A 297 -46.37 1.72 4.38
N ARG A 298 -45.08 1.47 4.10
CA ARG A 298 -44.22 0.60 4.92
C ARG A 298 -43.91 1.23 6.29
N VAL A 299 -43.59 2.52 6.33
CA VAL A 299 -43.38 3.29 7.57
C VAL A 299 -44.66 3.34 8.39
N GLU A 300 -45.80 3.62 7.76
CA GLU A 300 -47.10 3.67 8.43
C GLU A 300 -47.45 2.33 9.08
N LYS A 301 -47.25 1.22 8.36
CA LYS A 301 -47.46 -0.13 8.89
C LYS A 301 -46.54 -0.41 10.09
N PHE A 302 -45.27 -0.02 10.01
CA PHE A 302 -44.29 -0.18 11.08
C PHE A 302 -44.68 0.62 12.33
N VAL A 303 -44.95 1.92 12.19
CA VAL A 303 -45.29 2.81 13.31
C VAL A 303 -46.59 2.36 13.99
N LYS A 304 -47.62 1.96 13.22
CA LYS A 304 -48.87 1.41 13.77
C LYS A 304 -48.64 0.19 14.65
N GLU A 305 -47.74 -0.70 14.26
CA GLU A 305 -47.46 -1.90 15.03
C GLU A 305 -46.65 -1.60 16.30
N LEU A 306 -45.74 -0.61 16.28
CA LEU A 306 -45.05 -0.15 17.47
C LEU A 306 -46.01 0.49 18.49
N ILE A 307 -46.94 1.33 18.01
CA ILE A 307 -47.99 1.95 18.85
C ILE A 307 -48.88 0.87 19.46
N ARG A 308 -49.29 -0.15 18.67
CA ARG A 308 -50.10 -1.27 19.15
C ARG A 308 -49.44 -2.03 20.32
N ARG A 309 -48.11 -2.01 20.39
CA ARG A 309 -47.30 -2.66 21.42
C ARG A 309 -46.88 -1.75 22.56
N ASP A 310 -47.35 -0.50 22.57
CA ASP A 310 -46.95 0.53 23.55
C ASP A 310 -45.42 0.78 23.60
N LEU A 311 -44.74 0.64 22.44
CA LEU A 311 -43.30 0.90 22.32
C LEU A 311 -42.98 2.29 21.75
N TYR A 312 -44.00 2.98 21.24
CA TYR A 312 -43.87 4.26 20.55
C TYR A 312 -45.00 5.19 20.97
N MET A 313 -44.65 6.40 21.39
CA MET A 313 -45.59 7.34 22.03
C MET A 313 -46.25 8.33 21.07
N SER A 314 -45.81 8.38 19.81
CA SER A 314 -46.32 9.33 18.83
C SER A 314 -47.75 9.03 18.39
N THR A 315 -48.45 10.07 17.97
CA THR A 315 -49.69 9.96 17.20
C THR A 315 -49.47 10.15 15.69
N ASP A 316 -48.26 10.50 15.26
CA ASP A 316 -47.90 10.61 13.85
C ASP A 316 -47.46 9.25 13.30
N TYR A 317 -48.25 8.72 12.36
CA TYR A 317 -47.97 7.44 11.71
C TYR A 317 -47.08 7.57 10.48
N THR A 318 -46.80 8.79 10.02
CA THR A 318 -46.10 9.02 8.76
C THR A 318 -44.59 8.98 8.91
N ARG A 319 -44.08 9.02 10.15
CA ARG A 319 -42.66 9.07 10.45
C ARG A 319 -42.32 8.29 11.72
N PHE A 320 -41.17 7.60 11.70
CA PHE A 320 -40.53 7.10 12.91
C PHE A 320 -39.55 8.15 13.46
N SER A 321 -39.66 8.42 14.76
CA SER A 321 -38.91 9.42 15.51
C SER A 321 -38.18 8.69 16.65
N PRO A 322 -36.85 8.53 16.58
CA PRO A 322 -36.08 7.83 17.61
C PRO A 322 -36.31 8.34 19.04
N GLU A 323 -36.64 9.62 19.21
CA GLU A 323 -36.87 10.27 20.49
C GLU A 323 -38.20 9.84 21.15
N GLU A 324 -39.15 9.36 20.36
CA GLU A 324 -40.47 8.93 20.82
C GLU A 324 -40.53 7.41 21.07
N PHE A 325 -39.44 6.70 20.78
CA PHE A 325 -39.31 5.26 20.94
C PHE A 325 -38.72 4.87 22.30
N LYS A 326 -39.32 3.89 22.97
CA LYS A 326 -38.85 3.36 24.26
C LYS A 326 -37.68 2.38 24.05
N TRP A 327 -36.48 2.90 23.76
CA TRP A 327 -35.30 2.08 23.42
C TRP A 327 -35.01 0.94 24.41
N ASP A 328 -35.05 1.20 25.71
CA ASP A 328 -34.74 0.18 26.72
C ASP A 328 -35.69 -1.04 26.70
N GLU A 329 -36.95 -0.83 26.33
CA GLU A 329 -37.98 -1.86 26.32
C GLU A 329 -38.15 -2.48 24.92
N GLY A 330 -37.98 -1.66 23.88
CA GLY A 330 -38.32 -2.01 22.51
C GLY A 330 -37.13 -2.46 21.65
N THR A 331 -35.87 -2.26 22.05
CA THR A 331 -34.71 -2.57 21.18
C THR A 331 -34.69 -4.03 20.74
N ILE A 332 -34.97 -4.98 21.64
CA ILE A 332 -35.01 -6.40 21.27
C ILE A 332 -36.13 -6.67 20.26
N VAL A 333 -37.30 -6.06 20.45
CA VAL A 333 -38.42 -6.21 19.53
C VAL A 333 -38.07 -5.67 18.14
N LEU A 334 -37.38 -4.51 18.05
CA LEU A 334 -36.88 -4.00 16.77
C LEU A 334 -35.93 -4.99 16.10
N LEU A 335 -34.96 -5.51 16.85
CA LEU A 335 -33.95 -6.41 16.34
C LEU A 335 -34.51 -7.77 15.90
N THR A 336 -35.53 -8.30 16.58
CA THR A 336 -36.05 -9.65 16.31
C THR A 336 -37.27 -9.68 15.40
N GLU A 337 -38.18 -8.70 15.54
CA GLU A 337 -39.47 -8.71 14.85
C GLU A 337 -39.58 -7.65 13.76
N PHE A 338 -38.75 -6.60 13.83
CA PHE A 338 -38.70 -5.53 12.83
C PHE A 338 -37.32 -5.43 12.16
N ALA A 339 -36.60 -6.54 12.10
CA ALA A 339 -35.35 -6.66 11.33
C ALA A 339 -35.54 -6.22 9.88
N ASP A 340 -36.68 -6.58 9.29
CA ASP A 340 -37.04 -6.20 7.92
C ASP A 340 -37.36 -4.71 7.77
N TYR A 341 -37.37 -3.90 8.83
CA TYR A 341 -37.58 -2.45 8.80
C TYR A 341 -36.33 -1.69 9.26
N PHE A 342 -35.16 -2.35 9.27
CA PHE A 342 -33.91 -1.78 9.76
C PHE A 342 -33.58 -0.42 9.14
N ASP A 343 -33.77 -0.26 7.84
CA ASP A 343 -33.58 0.98 7.08
C ASP A 343 -34.48 2.14 7.52
N ILE A 344 -35.58 1.86 8.24
CA ILE A 344 -36.52 2.87 8.72
C ILE A 344 -36.15 3.32 10.14
N TRP A 345 -35.78 2.40 11.02
CA TRP A 345 -35.57 2.71 12.44
C TRP A 345 -34.10 2.85 12.86
N TRP A 346 -33.16 2.35 12.06
CA TRP A 346 -31.75 2.38 12.40
C TRP A 346 -31.22 3.82 12.42
N CYS A 347 -30.70 4.22 13.57
CA CYS A 347 -29.96 5.46 13.72
C CYS A 347 -28.81 5.25 14.70
N SER A 348 -27.59 5.34 14.20
CA SER A 348 -26.37 5.09 15.00
C SER A 348 -26.24 6.05 16.18
N ASP A 349 -26.76 7.28 16.09
CA ASP A 349 -26.64 8.29 17.16
C ASP A 349 -27.59 8.05 18.32
N THR A 350 -28.76 7.47 18.06
CA THR A 350 -29.78 7.23 19.09
C THR A 350 -29.80 5.79 19.60
N PHE A 351 -29.16 4.86 18.88
CA PHE A 351 -29.12 3.46 19.29
C PHE A 351 -28.40 3.26 20.64
N PRO A 352 -28.96 2.45 21.57
CA PRO A 352 -28.39 2.20 22.90
C PRO A 352 -27.20 1.22 22.87
N TRP A 353 -26.11 1.61 22.22
CA TRP A 353 -24.89 0.80 22.01
C TRP A 353 -24.42 0.07 23.27
N TYR A 354 -24.34 0.79 24.40
CA TYR A 354 -23.86 0.24 25.66
C TYR A 354 -24.63 -1.01 26.09
N ARG A 355 -25.95 -1.08 25.88
CA ARG A 355 -26.76 -2.23 26.31
C ARG A 355 -26.90 -3.28 25.21
N HIS A 356 -27.00 -2.84 23.96
CA HIS A 356 -27.51 -3.68 22.86
C HIS A 356 -26.53 -3.95 21.71
N SER A 357 -25.24 -3.57 21.82
CA SER A 357 -24.24 -3.89 20.77
C SER A 357 -24.16 -5.40 20.46
N LYS A 358 -24.24 -6.27 21.49
CA LYS A 358 -24.25 -7.73 21.31
C LYS A 358 -25.49 -8.24 20.57
N ASP A 359 -26.61 -7.52 20.70
CA ASP A 359 -27.89 -7.93 20.15
C ASP A 359 -27.93 -7.63 18.64
N LEU A 360 -27.28 -6.55 18.18
CA LEU A 360 -27.02 -6.31 16.74
C LEU A 360 -26.25 -7.47 16.11
N CYS A 361 -25.18 -7.93 16.76
CA CYS A 361 -24.40 -9.06 16.27
C CYS A 361 -25.26 -10.32 16.15
N LYS A 362 -26.09 -10.58 17.17
CA LYS A 362 -26.90 -11.79 17.27
C LYS A 362 -28.05 -11.83 16.25
N TYR A 363 -28.76 -10.72 16.10
CA TYR A 363 -30.03 -10.70 15.35
C TYR A 363 -29.89 -10.12 13.95
N LEU A 364 -28.89 -9.27 13.70
CA LEU A 364 -28.68 -8.60 12.41
C LEU A 364 -27.25 -8.75 11.87
N PRO A 365 -26.64 -9.96 11.86
CA PRO A 365 -25.30 -10.14 11.31
C PRO A 365 -25.23 -9.87 9.80
N ASN A 366 -26.32 -10.06 9.07
CA ASN A 366 -26.42 -9.75 7.64
C ASN A 366 -26.43 -8.25 7.32
N LYS A 367 -26.62 -7.40 8.34
CA LYS A 367 -26.62 -5.93 8.22
C LYS A 367 -25.34 -5.31 8.78
N PHE A 368 -24.27 -6.11 8.96
CA PHE A 368 -23.06 -5.73 9.67
C PHE A 368 -22.47 -4.40 9.21
N HIS A 369 -22.32 -4.21 7.89
CA HIS A 369 -21.74 -2.99 7.32
C HIS A 369 -22.58 -1.73 7.57
N GLU A 370 -23.89 -1.87 7.71
CA GLU A 370 -24.81 -0.74 7.95
C GLU A 370 -24.73 -0.24 9.40
N TRP A 371 -24.50 -1.14 10.36
CA TRP A 371 -24.44 -0.77 11.77
C TRP A 371 -23.05 -0.67 12.37
N TRP A 372 -22.05 -1.37 11.85
CA TRP A 372 -20.74 -1.44 12.49
C TRP A 372 -20.12 -0.05 12.67
N ASN A 373 -19.92 0.36 13.92
CA ASN A 373 -19.22 1.58 14.28
C ASN A 373 -18.19 1.29 15.38
N PRO A 374 -16.88 1.31 15.07
CA PRO A 374 -15.83 0.94 16.02
C PRO A 374 -15.71 1.90 17.22
N LEU A 375 -16.20 3.14 17.09
CA LEU A 375 -16.16 4.16 18.14
C LEU A 375 -17.33 4.04 19.12
N LYS A 376 -18.45 3.47 18.68
CA LYS A 376 -19.67 3.35 19.50
C LYS A 376 -19.90 1.94 20.04
N PHE A 377 -19.40 0.91 19.36
CA PHE A 377 -19.61 -0.47 19.76
C PHE A 377 -19.06 -0.74 21.18
N ASN A 378 -19.90 -1.31 22.05
CA ASN A 378 -19.50 -1.60 23.42
C ASN A 378 -18.43 -2.70 23.46
N ASP A 379 -17.25 -2.37 23.97
CA ASP A 379 -16.10 -3.28 24.07
C ASP A 379 -16.38 -4.53 24.92
N LYS A 380 -17.24 -4.42 25.95
CA LYS A 380 -17.73 -5.56 26.74
C LYS A 380 -18.53 -6.57 25.92
N HIS A 381 -18.93 -6.21 24.71
CA HIS A 381 -19.69 -7.04 23.78
C HIS A 381 -18.86 -7.57 22.61
N TYR A 382 -17.53 -7.37 22.57
CA TYR A 382 -16.69 -7.87 21.47
C TYR A 382 -16.75 -9.40 21.28
N TRP A 383 -17.02 -10.16 22.33
CA TRP A 383 -17.28 -11.59 22.23
C TRP A 383 -18.43 -11.93 21.26
N ALA A 384 -19.39 -11.03 21.09
CA ALA A 384 -20.53 -11.24 20.19
C ALA A 384 -20.12 -11.13 18.71
N LEU A 385 -19.12 -10.31 18.38
CA LEU A 385 -18.55 -10.22 17.03
C LEU A 385 -17.92 -11.54 16.61
N ILE A 386 -17.12 -12.12 17.51
CA ILE A 386 -16.48 -13.43 17.29
C ILE A 386 -17.56 -14.51 17.10
N LYS A 387 -18.60 -14.49 17.92
CA LYS A 387 -19.64 -15.52 17.92
C LYS A 387 -20.58 -15.44 16.71
N TYR A 388 -21.02 -14.25 16.33
CA TYR A 388 -22.11 -14.06 15.36
C TYR A 388 -21.68 -13.35 14.07
N CYS A 389 -20.55 -12.63 14.05
CA CYS A 389 -20.08 -11.82 12.92
C CYS A 389 -18.69 -12.24 12.42
N LYS A 390 -18.34 -13.53 12.57
CA LYS A 390 -17.03 -14.07 12.18
C LYS A 390 -16.69 -13.87 10.69
N ASP A 391 -17.70 -13.81 9.83
CA ASP A 391 -17.49 -13.64 8.38
C ASP A 391 -17.02 -12.22 8.02
N TYR A 392 -17.23 -11.24 8.92
CA TYR A 392 -16.82 -9.85 8.76
C TYR A 392 -15.52 -9.51 9.49
N ILE A 393 -14.75 -10.52 9.88
CA ILE A 393 -13.55 -10.32 10.70
C ILE A 393 -12.47 -9.46 10.04
N HIS A 394 -12.42 -9.45 8.71
CA HIS A 394 -11.54 -8.55 7.94
C HIS A 394 -11.89 -7.06 8.16
N VAL A 395 -13.14 -6.75 8.53
CA VAL A 395 -13.62 -5.38 8.81
C VAL A 395 -13.31 -4.97 10.26
N TRP A 396 -13.73 -5.80 11.23
CA TRP A 396 -13.64 -5.43 12.65
C TRP A 396 -12.35 -5.91 13.32
N GLY A 397 -11.66 -6.89 12.74
CA GLY A 397 -10.48 -7.53 13.31
C GLY A 397 -9.37 -6.54 13.62
N ASN A 398 -9.01 -5.68 12.68
CA ASN A 398 -7.94 -4.70 12.88
C ASN A 398 -8.25 -3.71 14.03
N VAL A 399 -9.52 -3.33 14.21
CA VAL A 399 -9.95 -2.43 15.29
C VAL A 399 -9.88 -3.13 16.65
N VAL A 400 -10.43 -4.35 16.73
CA VAL A 400 -10.50 -5.09 18.00
C VAL A 400 -9.12 -5.61 18.36
N PHE A 401 -8.39 -6.22 17.43
CA PHE A 401 -7.08 -6.82 17.69
C PHE A 401 -6.00 -5.78 17.94
N GLY A 402 -6.11 -4.55 17.42
CA GLY A 402 -5.25 -3.46 17.86
C GLY A 402 -5.35 -3.19 19.38
N LYS A 403 -6.55 -3.38 19.97
CA LYS A 403 -6.79 -3.21 21.41
C LYS A 403 -6.52 -4.47 22.24
N PHE A 404 -6.63 -5.66 21.63
CA PHE A 404 -6.50 -6.96 22.31
C PHE A 404 -5.29 -7.79 21.85
N SER A 405 -4.32 -7.20 21.15
CA SER A 405 -3.12 -7.88 20.65
C SER A 405 -2.35 -8.60 21.77
N THR A 406 -2.44 -8.10 23.00
CA THR A 406 -1.90 -8.76 24.20
C THR A 406 -2.70 -9.98 24.63
N TYR A 407 -4.04 -9.95 24.58
CA TYR A 407 -4.90 -11.06 25.01
C TYR A 407 -4.97 -12.20 23.98
N LEU A 408 -4.84 -11.89 22.68
CA LEU A 408 -4.83 -12.93 21.64
C LEU A 408 -3.56 -13.78 21.65
N ARG A 409 -2.44 -13.22 22.14
CA ARG A 409 -1.20 -13.97 22.35
C ARG A 409 -1.31 -15.02 23.44
N ASP A 410 -2.29 -14.87 24.34
CA ASP A 410 -2.53 -15.80 25.44
C ASP A 410 -3.54 -16.92 25.07
N LEU A 411 -4.15 -16.85 23.89
CA LEU A 411 -5.02 -17.93 23.39
C LEU A 411 -4.17 -19.07 22.82
N ASP A 412 -4.53 -20.31 23.13
CA ASP A 412 -3.86 -21.47 22.57
C ASP A 412 -4.14 -21.61 21.06
N GLU A 413 -3.21 -22.24 20.35
CA GLU A 413 -3.24 -22.43 18.90
C GLU A 413 -4.53 -23.11 18.43
N ALA A 414 -5.06 -24.08 19.19
CA ALA A 414 -6.31 -24.75 18.83
C ALA A 414 -7.53 -23.82 18.96
N THR A 415 -7.51 -22.87 19.91
CA THR A 415 -8.51 -21.81 20.03
C THR A 415 -8.39 -20.80 18.87
N LEU A 416 -7.17 -20.40 18.50
CA LEU A 416 -6.93 -19.51 17.37
C LEU A 416 -7.35 -20.16 16.04
N GLU A 417 -7.07 -21.44 15.86
CA GLU A 417 -7.42 -22.22 14.67
C GLU A 417 -8.94 -22.43 14.58
N ARG A 418 -9.62 -22.76 15.69
CA ARG A 418 -11.09 -22.85 15.75
C ARG A 418 -11.78 -21.54 15.40
N LEU A 419 -11.17 -20.41 15.76
CA LEU A 419 -11.68 -19.07 15.46
C LEU A 419 -11.23 -18.54 14.10
N LYS A 420 -10.43 -19.31 13.34
CA LYS A 420 -9.79 -18.90 12.07
C LYS A 420 -8.96 -17.61 12.20
N LEU A 421 -8.38 -17.35 13.37
CA LEU A 421 -7.64 -16.12 13.67
C LEU A 421 -6.16 -16.18 13.30
N ILE A 422 -5.62 -17.37 13.06
CA ILE A 422 -4.19 -17.56 12.74
C ILE A 422 -3.79 -16.71 11.53
N SER A 423 -4.54 -16.81 10.42
CA SER A 423 -4.28 -16.02 9.20
C SER A 423 -4.32 -14.50 9.40
N ILE A 424 -5.05 -14.02 10.41
CA ILE A 424 -5.20 -12.58 10.70
C ILE A 424 -4.07 -12.12 11.61
N LEU A 425 -3.67 -12.94 12.59
CA LEU A 425 -2.50 -12.68 13.43
C LEU A 425 -1.21 -12.66 12.60
N ASP A 426 -1.07 -13.60 11.66
CA ASP A 426 0.07 -13.64 10.73
C ASP A 426 0.15 -12.36 9.89
N GLY A 427 -1.00 -11.83 9.43
CA GLY A 427 -1.08 -10.55 8.71
C GLY A 427 -0.78 -9.32 9.58
N ILE A 428 -1.19 -9.34 10.85
CA ILE A 428 -0.89 -8.25 11.81
C ILE A 428 0.59 -8.25 12.21
N GLU A 429 1.21 -9.42 12.39
CA GLU A 429 2.65 -9.51 12.67
C GLU A 429 3.50 -9.05 11.49
N TYR A 430 3.06 -9.35 10.26
CA TYR A 430 3.75 -8.90 9.05
C TYR A 430 3.76 -7.37 8.92
N ASN A 431 2.66 -6.69 9.26
CA ASN A 431 2.56 -5.22 9.17
C ASN A 431 3.26 -4.46 10.31
N ASN A 432 3.64 -5.15 11.39
CA ASN A 432 4.33 -4.55 12.55
C ASN A 432 5.85 -4.85 12.57
N ARG A 433 6.36 -5.58 11.59
CA ARG A 433 7.80 -5.76 11.34
C ARG A 433 8.21 -4.88 10.17
#